data_AF-A0A5C8VDV2-F1
#
_entry.id   AF-A0A5C8VDV2-F1
#
_cell.length_a   1.000
_cell.length_b   1.000
_cell.length_c   1.000
_cell.angle_alpha   90.00
_cell.angle_beta   90.00
_cell.angle_gamma   90.00
#
_symmetry.space_group_name_H-M   'P 1'
#
loop_
_entity.id
_entity.type
_entity.pdbx_description
1 polymer ?
#
loop_
_entity_poly.entity_id
_entity_poly.type
_entity_poly.pdbx_seq_one_letter_code
_entity_poly.pdbx_strand_id
1 'polypeptide(L)'
;MTDLTVDIRDLLFNVNDVDDPTPRQLPTIFQDIVGQLNAQELSYAVLGHIALARYERARYVKDIEIVVGLNANDYRLAAVLAEETRQRFALYMDRHSRANAITLSLRSCLSPVEEGLLTEAFICTWLGIAVRLASPEHLLWFWCHSSTLEHHVDAAALIRGDTVDLQRVQSLLREADNFEETGQERLRSAIGEAVLTSEFSFSRYMEERRARLKPDRVPVWRLRNQAEKDG
;
A
#
# COMPACT_ATOMS: atom_id res chain seq x y z
N MET A 1 8.98 9.97 -20.76
CA MET A 1 10.29 10.01 -20.07
C MET A 1 10.40 11.32 -19.30
N THR A 2 10.16 11.26 -18.01
CA THR A 2 10.61 12.24 -17.01
C THR A 2 11.08 11.38 -15.84
N ASP A 3 12.38 11.20 -15.77
CA ASP A 3 13.09 10.54 -14.68
C ASP A 3 13.09 11.51 -13.48
N LEU A 4 11.92 11.64 -12.86
CA LEU A 4 11.79 12.26 -11.55
C LEU A 4 12.13 11.17 -10.54
N THR A 5 13.43 10.88 -10.38
CA THR A 5 13.94 10.23 -9.17
C THR A 5 13.76 11.21 -8.01
N VAL A 6 12.51 11.48 -7.63
CA VAL A 6 12.24 11.84 -6.24
C VAL A 6 12.86 10.71 -5.44
N ASP A 7 13.83 11.03 -4.59
CA ASP A 7 14.43 10.00 -3.74
C ASP A 7 13.26 9.36 -3.00
N ILE A 8 13.10 8.05 -3.14
CA ILE A 8 12.05 7.29 -2.48
C ILE A 8 12.08 7.53 -0.96
N ARG A 9 13.25 7.90 -0.42
CA ARG A 9 13.42 8.39 0.95
C ARG A 9 12.65 9.68 1.24
N ASP A 10 12.67 10.65 0.32
CA ASP A 10 11.95 11.92 0.44
C ASP A 10 10.42 11.77 0.36
N LEU A 11 9.94 10.59 -0.08
CA LEU A 11 8.53 10.22 -0.03
C LEU A 11 8.13 9.60 1.31
N LEU A 12 9.09 9.06 2.07
CA LEU A 12 8.86 8.42 3.37
C LEU A 12 9.03 9.38 4.55
N PHE A 13 9.90 10.37 4.42
CA PHE A 13 10.09 11.42 5.42
C PHE A 13 10.29 12.79 4.75
N ASN A 14 9.81 13.82 5.43
CA ASN A 14 10.08 15.20 5.07
C ASN A 14 11.49 15.57 5.56
N VAL A 15 12.47 15.58 4.65
CA VAL A 15 13.87 15.94 4.96
C VAL A 15 13.99 17.38 5.48
N ASN A 16 13.04 18.25 5.12
CA ASN A 16 13.04 19.65 5.52
C ASN A 16 12.33 19.89 6.86
N ASP A 17 11.71 18.86 7.44
CA ASP A 17 11.03 18.95 8.72
C ASP A 17 11.88 18.28 9.80
N VAL A 18 12.39 19.10 10.71
CA VAL A 18 13.22 18.67 11.84
C VAL A 18 12.37 17.94 12.88
N ASP A 19 11.06 18.21 12.90
CA ASP A 19 10.09 17.61 13.83
C ASP A 19 9.37 16.40 13.21
N ASP A 20 9.77 15.93 12.02
CA ASP A 20 9.20 14.73 11.40
C ASP A 20 9.34 13.53 12.37
N PRO A 21 8.21 12.95 12.82
CA PRO A 21 8.24 11.87 13.80
C PRO A 21 8.72 10.54 13.20
N THR A 22 8.85 10.42 11.87
CA THR A 22 9.27 9.21 11.17
C THR A 22 10.72 8.85 11.48
N PRO A 23 11.00 7.65 12.03
CA PRO A 23 12.37 7.32 12.40
C PRO A 23 13.30 7.19 11.20
N ARG A 24 14.47 7.86 11.29
CA ARG A 24 15.46 7.92 10.20
C ARG A 24 16.07 6.56 9.83
N GLN A 25 15.97 5.58 10.73
CA GLN A 25 16.43 4.22 10.51
C GLN A 25 15.46 3.40 9.66
N LEU A 26 14.23 3.88 9.42
CA LEU A 26 13.20 3.16 8.68
C LEU A 26 13.68 2.51 7.37
N PRO A 27 14.46 3.20 6.50
CA PRO A 27 14.93 2.58 5.27
C PRO A 27 15.79 1.34 5.50
N THR A 28 16.72 1.40 6.47
CA THR A 28 17.61 0.28 6.81
C THR A 28 16.81 -0.87 7.42
N ILE A 29 15.86 -0.56 8.31
CA ILE A 29 14.97 -1.54 8.93
C ILE A 29 14.16 -2.28 7.86
N PHE A 30 13.54 -1.51 6.96
CA PHE A 30 12.73 -2.05 5.88
C PHE A 30 13.55 -2.91 4.91
N GLN A 31 14.77 -2.48 4.56
CA GLN A 31 15.66 -3.23 3.68
C GLN A 31 16.02 -4.60 4.26
N ASP A 32 16.35 -4.67 5.54
CA ASP A 32 16.70 -5.93 6.21
C ASP A 32 15.51 -6.89 6.31
N ILE A 33 14.31 -6.37 6.63
CA ILE A 33 13.08 -7.18 6.68
C ILE A 33 12.78 -7.77 5.29
N VAL A 34 12.72 -6.94 4.26
CA VAL A 34 12.44 -7.40 2.90
C VAL A 34 13.54 -8.33 2.39
N GLY A 35 14.80 -8.05 2.71
CA GLY A 35 15.94 -8.91 2.40
C GLY A 35 15.77 -10.33 2.96
N GLN A 36 15.30 -10.46 4.21
CA GLN A 36 15.03 -11.75 4.83
C GLN A 36 13.84 -12.48 4.22
N LEU A 37 12.74 -11.77 3.94
CA LEU A 37 11.58 -12.36 3.27
C LEU A 37 11.95 -12.89 1.88
N ASN A 38 12.78 -12.13 1.14
CA ASN A 38 13.31 -12.56 -0.14
C ASN A 38 14.26 -13.76 -0.01
N ALA A 39 15.16 -13.77 1.00
CA ALA A 39 16.11 -14.86 1.23
C ALA A 39 15.43 -16.18 1.63
N GLN A 40 14.26 -16.10 2.26
CA GLN A 40 13.43 -17.26 2.62
C GLN A 40 12.43 -17.64 1.53
N GLU A 41 12.48 -16.97 0.36
CA GLU A 41 11.58 -17.18 -0.77
C GLU A 41 10.09 -17.10 -0.41
N LEU A 42 9.75 -16.31 0.61
CA LEU A 42 8.37 -16.16 1.06
C LEU A 42 7.58 -15.30 0.07
N SER A 43 6.34 -15.71 -0.21
CA SER A 43 5.37 -14.84 -0.87
C SER A 43 4.95 -13.76 0.12
N TYR A 44 5.06 -12.49 -0.25
CA TYR A 44 4.64 -11.38 0.59
C TYR A 44 4.21 -10.19 -0.26
N ALA A 45 3.50 -9.25 0.39
CA ALA A 45 3.19 -7.95 -0.15
C ALA A 45 3.24 -6.90 0.96
N VAL A 46 3.92 -5.79 0.66
CA VAL A 46 3.98 -4.62 1.54
C VAL A 46 2.73 -3.76 1.33
N LEU A 47 2.19 -3.27 2.45
CA LEU A 47 0.98 -2.46 2.56
C LEU A 47 1.26 -1.16 3.31
N GLY A 48 0.19 -0.43 3.63
CA GLY A 48 0.21 0.69 4.55
C GLY A 48 0.92 1.91 4.02
N HIS A 49 1.38 2.75 4.94
CA HIS A 49 2.00 4.04 4.62
C HIS A 49 3.21 3.91 3.70
N ILE A 50 4.00 2.84 3.80
CA ILE A 50 5.18 2.62 2.92
C ILE A 50 4.76 2.36 1.48
N ALA A 51 3.75 1.51 1.27
CA ALA A 51 3.27 1.24 -0.08
C ALA A 51 2.49 2.44 -0.65
N LEU A 52 1.74 3.16 0.19
CA LEU A 52 1.03 4.39 -0.17
C LEU A 52 1.98 5.54 -0.52
N ALA A 53 3.17 5.58 0.08
CA ALA A 53 4.21 6.57 -0.19
C ALA A 53 4.61 6.66 -1.68
N ARG A 54 4.33 5.61 -2.46
CA ARG A 54 4.53 5.58 -3.91
C ARG A 54 3.62 6.54 -4.68
N TYR A 55 2.47 6.91 -4.11
CA TYR A 55 1.45 7.71 -4.78
C TYR A 55 1.26 9.08 -4.15
N GLU A 56 1.51 9.18 -2.85
CA GLU A 56 1.43 10.43 -2.09
C GLU A 56 2.49 10.38 -1.00
N ARG A 57 3.17 11.50 -0.72
CA ARG A 57 4.18 11.54 0.34
C ARG A 57 3.58 11.08 1.67
N ALA A 58 4.26 10.17 2.34
CA ALA A 58 3.89 9.75 3.68
C ALA A 58 3.98 10.94 4.64
N ARG A 59 2.92 11.16 5.43
CA ARG A 59 2.93 12.18 6.49
C ARG A 59 3.70 11.71 7.71
N TYR A 60 3.49 10.44 8.07
CA TYR A 60 4.17 9.78 9.16
C TYR A 60 4.11 8.27 8.95
N VAL A 61 5.24 7.59 9.12
CA VAL A 61 5.30 6.13 9.07
C VAL A 61 5.63 5.59 10.46
N LYS A 62 4.60 5.10 11.15
CA LYS A 62 4.72 4.36 12.42
C LYS A 62 4.73 2.85 12.27
N ASP A 63 4.23 2.32 11.15
CA ASP A 63 4.00 0.89 11.00
C ASP A 63 4.56 0.40 9.66
N ILE A 64 5.29 -0.71 9.69
CA ILE A 64 5.63 -1.52 8.52
C ILE A 64 4.59 -2.63 8.45
N GLU A 65 3.72 -2.59 7.45
CA GLU A 65 2.64 -3.57 7.28
C GLU A 65 2.95 -4.52 6.13
N ILE A 66 3.00 -5.82 6.41
CA ILE A 66 3.33 -6.86 5.44
C ILE A 66 2.38 -8.04 5.62
N VAL A 67 1.72 -8.42 4.52
CA VAL A 67 1.00 -9.70 4.43
C VAL A 67 1.95 -10.73 3.86
N VAL A 68 2.02 -11.91 4.48
CA VAL A 68 2.87 -13.02 4.06
C VAL A 68 1.99 -14.25 3.77
N GLY A 69 2.25 -14.90 2.63
CA GLY A 69 1.66 -16.16 2.24
C GLY A 69 2.25 -17.29 3.06
N LEU A 70 1.68 -17.52 4.24
CA LEU A 70 2.10 -18.56 5.17
C LEU A 70 1.10 -19.71 5.13
N ASN A 71 1.60 -20.94 5.07
CA ASN A 71 0.74 -22.11 5.18
C ASN A 71 0.35 -22.33 6.66
N ALA A 72 -0.62 -23.20 6.91
CA ALA A 72 -1.11 -23.49 8.26
C ALA A 72 -0.05 -23.95 9.28
N ASN A 73 1.12 -24.42 8.81
CA ASN A 73 2.25 -24.80 9.66
C ASN A 73 3.25 -23.66 9.91
N ASP A 74 3.14 -22.55 9.18
CA ASP A 74 4.13 -21.46 9.15
C ASP A 74 3.72 -20.25 10.03
N TYR A 75 2.59 -20.32 10.74
CA TYR A 75 2.19 -19.31 11.73
C TYR A 75 3.26 -19.08 12.81
N ARG A 76 3.96 -20.15 13.21
CA ARG A 76 5.10 -20.05 14.13
C ARG A 76 6.27 -19.29 13.49
N LEU A 77 6.50 -19.47 12.20
CA LEU A 77 7.53 -18.74 11.46
C LEU A 77 7.21 -17.25 11.38
N ALA A 78 5.95 -16.86 11.14
CA ALA A 78 5.51 -15.46 11.20
C ALA A 78 5.82 -14.81 12.54
N ALA A 79 5.41 -15.47 13.63
CA ALA A 79 5.58 -14.96 14.97
C ALA A 79 7.07 -14.86 15.35
N VAL A 80 7.88 -15.85 14.95
CA VAL A 80 9.33 -15.84 15.15
C VAL A 80 9.97 -14.72 14.33
N LEU A 81 9.63 -14.57 13.04
CA LEU A 81 10.18 -13.50 12.21
C LEU A 81 9.79 -12.12 12.74
N ALA A 82 8.53 -11.93 13.15
CA ALA A 82 8.06 -10.68 13.74
C ALA A 82 8.79 -10.38 15.05
N GLU A 83 9.01 -11.38 15.90
CA GLU A 83 9.72 -11.22 17.18
C GLU A 83 11.22 -11.01 16.99
N GLU A 84 11.89 -11.78 16.13
CA GLU A 84 13.31 -11.58 15.79
C GLU A 84 13.55 -10.23 15.16
N THR A 85 12.66 -9.81 14.25
CA THR A 85 12.66 -8.48 13.67
C THR A 85 12.52 -7.43 14.77
N ARG A 86 11.49 -7.55 15.62
CA ARG A 86 11.28 -6.64 16.75
C ARG A 86 12.48 -6.55 17.69
N GLN A 87 13.11 -7.68 18.01
CA GLN A 87 14.29 -7.74 18.88
C GLN A 87 15.52 -7.09 18.24
N ARG A 88 15.79 -7.36 16.97
CA ARG A 88 16.90 -6.73 16.24
C ARG A 88 16.69 -5.22 16.12
N PHE A 89 15.43 -4.81 15.95
CA PHE A 89 15.10 -3.40 15.78
C PHE A 89 14.85 -2.64 17.09
N ALA A 90 14.72 -3.34 18.22
CA ALA A 90 14.58 -2.74 19.54
C ALA A 90 15.74 -1.82 19.93
N LEU A 91 16.93 -2.02 19.33
CA LEU A 91 18.10 -1.16 19.54
C LEU A 91 18.00 0.18 18.82
N TYR A 92 17.28 0.24 17.70
CA TYR A 92 16.98 1.47 16.97
C TYR A 92 15.73 2.17 17.52
N MET A 93 14.94 1.45 18.32
CA MET A 93 13.79 1.93 19.05
C MET A 93 14.26 2.48 20.41
N ASP A 94 14.88 3.65 20.40
CA ASP A 94 15.45 4.26 21.61
C ASP A 94 14.40 4.37 22.74
N ARG A 95 14.82 4.14 23.99
CA ARG A 95 13.93 4.09 25.16
C ARG A 95 13.26 5.45 25.44
N HIS A 96 13.84 6.54 24.96
CA HIS A 96 13.32 7.90 25.09
C HIS A 96 12.32 8.28 23.98
N SER A 97 12.24 7.50 22.90
CA SER A 97 11.39 7.74 21.73
C SER A 97 10.26 6.73 21.59
N ARG A 98 9.85 6.05 22.69
CA ARG A 98 8.71 5.12 22.71
C ARG A 98 7.41 5.68 22.13
N ALA A 99 7.23 7.00 22.11
CA ALA A 99 6.08 7.64 21.47
C ALA A 99 6.05 7.42 19.94
N ASN A 100 7.22 7.22 19.31
CA ASN A 100 7.40 7.12 17.85
C ASN A 100 8.07 5.79 17.43
N ALA A 101 7.88 4.73 18.22
CA ALA A 101 8.41 3.41 17.91
C ALA A 101 7.78 2.87 16.61
N ILE A 102 8.61 2.38 15.66
CA ILE A 102 8.11 1.68 14.48
C ILE A 102 7.59 0.30 14.87
N THR A 103 6.34 0.00 14.55
CA THR A 103 5.81 -1.36 14.70
C THR A 103 5.95 -2.14 13.40
N LEU A 104 6.23 -3.45 13.51
CA LEU A 104 6.10 -4.39 12.40
C LEU A 104 4.81 -5.17 12.59
N SER A 105 3.90 -5.07 11.62
CA SER A 105 2.74 -5.93 11.47
C SER A 105 3.01 -6.93 10.36
N LEU A 106 3.43 -8.13 10.75
CA LEU A 106 3.60 -9.27 9.85
C LEU A 106 2.43 -10.22 10.09
N ARG A 107 1.52 -10.34 9.12
CA ARG A 107 0.33 -11.19 9.25
C ARG A 107 0.25 -12.23 8.14
N SER A 108 -0.31 -13.38 8.48
CA SER A 108 -0.67 -14.40 7.50
C SER A 108 -1.81 -13.89 6.62
N CYS A 109 -1.85 -14.39 5.39
CA CYS A 109 -3.03 -14.30 4.55
C CYS A 109 -4.21 -15.07 5.18
N LEU A 110 -5.32 -14.38 5.49
CA LEU A 110 -6.47 -14.96 6.17
C LEU A 110 -7.74 -15.00 5.32
N SER A 111 -7.74 -14.36 4.14
CA SER A 111 -8.93 -14.24 3.29
C SER A 111 -8.61 -14.43 1.80
N PRO A 112 -9.60 -14.82 0.96
CA PRO A 112 -9.42 -14.90 -0.49
C PRO A 112 -8.97 -13.58 -1.12
N VAL A 113 -9.39 -12.44 -0.55
CA VAL A 113 -8.93 -11.12 -1.00
C VAL A 113 -7.44 -10.92 -0.72
N GLU A 114 -6.95 -11.36 0.43
CA GLU A 114 -5.51 -11.33 0.74
C GLU A 114 -4.70 -12.35 -0.09
N GLU A 115 -5.30 -13.46 -0.51
CA GLU A 115 -4.64 -14.40 -1.45
C GLU A 115 -4.49 -13.75 -2.83
N GLY A 116 -5.54 -13.07 -3.28
CA GLY A 116 -5.52 -12.22 -4.47
C GLY A 116 -4.46 -11.13 -4.38
N LEU A 117 -4.34 -10.48 -3.21
CA LEU A 117 -3.35 -9.46 -2.92
C LEU A 117 -1.92 -9.95 -3.12
N LEU A 118 -1.59 -11.15 -2.62
CA LEU A 118 -0.27 -11.77 -2.80
C LEU A 118 0.00 -12.13 -4.26
N THR A 119 -1.02 -12.57 -4.98
CA THR A 119 -0.92 -12.96 -6.40
C THR A 119 -0.78 -11.76 -7.33
N GLU A 120 -1.48 -10.66 -7.01
CA GLU A 120 -1.49 -9.41 -7.79
C GLU A 120 -0.42 -8.41 -7.33
N ALA A 121 0.40 -8.77 -6.32
CA ALA A 121 1.52 -7.96 -5.88
C ALA A 121 2.55 -7.79 -7.01
N PHE A 122 3.03 -6.56 -7.20
CA PHE A 122 4.00 -6.24 -8.24
C PHE A 122 5.39 -6.00 -7.65
N ILE A 123 6.41 -6.39 -8.40
CA ILE A 123 7.80 -6.16 -8.00
C ILE A 123 8.21 -4.78 -8.48
N CYS A 124 8.79 -3.99 -7.59
CA CYS A 124 9.41 -2.72 -7.93
C CYS A 124 10.72 -2.52 -7.17
N THR A 125 11.56 -1.61 -7.65
CA THR A 125 12.74 -1.17 -6.91
C THR A 125 12.31 -0.09 -5.91
N TRP A 126 12.46 -0.37 -4.62
CA TRP A 126 12.14 0.55 -3.54
C TRP A 126 13.31 0.63 -2.57
N LEU A 127 13.78 1.84 -2.26
CA LEU A 127 14.98 2.03 -1.42
C LEU A 127 16.19 1.20 -1.90
N GLY A 128 16.37 1.04 -3.22
CA GLY A 128 17.50 0.30 -3.79
C GLY A 128 17.42 -1.22 -3.70
N ILE A 129 16.30 -1.80 -3.27
CA ILE A 129 16.06 -3.25 -3.25
C ILE A 129 14.80 -3.62 -4.04
N ALA A 130 14.72 -4.86 -4.52
CA ALA A 130 13.49 -5.39 -5.12
C ALA A 130 12.48 -5.73 -4.02
N VAL A 131 11.28 -5.17 -4.15
CA VAL A 131 10.19 -5.28 -3.16
C VAL A 131 8.88 -5.63 -3.86
N ARG A 132 8.11 -6.54 -3.25
CA ARG A 132 6.73 -6.82 -3.65
C ARG A 132 5.77 -5.87 -2.95
N LEU A 133 5.17 -4.95 -3.70
CA LEU A 133 4.14 -4.02 -3.20
C LEU A 133 2.75 -4.51 -3.61
N ALA A 134 1.75 -4.29 -2.77
CA ALA A 134 0.37 -4.53 -3.16
C ALA A 134 -0.08 -3.61 -4.30
N SER A 135 -1.01 -4.08 -5.12
CA SER A 135 -1.57 -3.27 -6.20
C SER A 135 -2.31 -2.03 -5.67
N PRO A 136 -2.45 -0.96 -6.46
CA PRO A 136 -3.25 0.22 -6.09
C PRO A 136 -4.66 -0.14 -5.59
N GLU A 137 -5.32 -1.12 -6.22
CA GLU A 137 -6.66 -1.59 -5.83
C GLU A 137 -6.64 -2.23 -4.44
N HIS A 138 -5.66 -3.09 -4.17
CA HIS A 138 -5.52 -3.74 -2.87
C HIS A 138 -5.12 -2.74 -1.78
N LEU A 139 -4.32 -1.71 -2.11
CA LEU A 139 -4.01 -0.63 -1.18
C LEU A 139 -5.25 0.21 -0.86
N LEU A 140 -6.08 0.53 -1.85
CA LEU A 140 -7.33 1.26 -1.60
C LEU A 140 -8.34 0.41 -0.82
N TRP A 141 -8.47 -0.88 -1.17
CA TRP A 141 -9.28 -1.84 -0.40
C TRP A 141 -8.82 -1.94 1.05
N PHE A 142 -7.51 -2.04 1.28
CA PHE A 142 -6.91 -2.11 2.61
C PHE A 142 -7.16 -0.82 3.39
N TRP A 143 -7.01 0.36 2.76
CA TRP A 143 -7.33 1.64 3.38
C TRP A 143 -8.81 1.72 3.82
N CYS A 144 -9.74 1.19 3.01
CA CYS A 144 -11.16 1.20 3.37
C CYS A 144 -11.46 0.36 4.62
N HIS A 145 -10.70 -0.71 4.87
CA HIS A 145 -10.90 -1.62 6.01
C HIS A 145 -9.99 -1.34 7.21
N SER A 146 -8.89 -0.62 7.01
CA SER A 146 -7.92 -0.38 8.08
C SER A 146 -8.27 0.86 8.89
N SER A 147 -8.52 0.69 10.19
CA SER A 147 -8.62 1.82 11.12
C SER A 147 -7.27 2.50 11.38
N THR A 148 -6.14 1.89 11.00
CA THR A 148 -4.79 2.46 11.21
C THR A 148 -4.43 3.50 10.16
N LEU A 149 -5.09 3.47 9.00
CA LEU A 149 -4.87 4.39 7.89
C LEU A 149 -5.96 5.48 7.91
N GLU A 150 -5.71 6.59 8.59
CA GLU A 150 -6.75 7.58 8.87
C GLU A 150 -6.82 8.71 7.82
N HIS A 151 -5.75 8.89 7.04
CA HIS A 151 -5.65 10.03 6.13
C HIS A 151 -6.34 9.76 4.79
N HIS A 152 -7.51 10.38 4.59
CA HIS A 152 -8.28 10.30 3.34
C HIS A 152 -7.51 10.78 2.10
N VAL A 153 -6.50 11.64 2.28
CA VAL A 153 -5.70 12.17 1.18
C VAL A 153 -4.93 11.07 0.46
N ASP A 154 -4.51 10.02 1.16
CA ASP A 154 -3.73 8.92 0.56
C ASP A 154 -4.62 8.10 -0.38
N ALA A 155 -5.86 7.83 0.04
CA ALA A 155 -6.88 7.22 -0.81
C ALA A 155 -7.29 8.14 -1.96
N ALA A 156 -7.44 9.44 -1.71
CA ALA A 156 -7.77 10.41 -2.75
C ALA A 156 -6.66 10.51 -3.80
N ALA A 157 -5.38 10.45 -3.40
CA ALA A 157 -4.24 10.48 -4.30
C ALA A 157 -4.20 9.26 -5.23
N LEU A 158 -4.45 8.05 -4.69
CA LEU A 158 -4.62 6.83 -5.49
C LEU A 158 -5.72 7.01 -6.56
N ILE A 159 -6.86 7.58 -6.19
CA ILE A 159 -7.99 7.77 -7.11
C ILE A 159 -7.67 8.86 -8.16
N ARG A 160 -7.08 9.98 -7.76
CA ARG A 160 -6.69 11.07 -8.68
C ARG A 160 -5.60 10.64 -9.65
N GLY A 161 -4.68 9.78 -9.22
CA GLY A 161 -3.56 9.28 -10.02
C GLY A 161 -3.97 8.36 -11.18
N ASP A 162 -5.26 7.99 -11.29
CA ASP A 162 -5.77 7.04 -12.28
C ASP A 162 -5.05 5.68 -12.20
N THR A 163 -4.58 5.32 -11.00
CA THR A 163 -3.85 4.08 -10.77
C THR A 163 -4.78 2.95 -10.35
N VAL A 164 -6.04 3.25 -10.01
CA VAL A 164 -6.98 2.31 -9.41
C VAL A 164 -8.21 2.09 -10.29
N ASP A 165 -8.56 0.83 -10.53
CA ASP A 165 -9.89 0.44 -11.00
C ASP A 165 -10.90 0.41 -9.83
N LEU A 166 -11.72 1.46 -9.71
CA LEU A 166 -12.74 1.58 -8.66
C LEU A 166 -13.78 0.45 -8.69
N GLN A 167 -14.05 -0.17 -9.85
CA GLN A 167 -14.97 -1.30 -9.93
C GLN A 167 -14.33 -2.54 -9.33
N ARG A 168 -13.04 -2.79 -9.60
CA ARG A 168 -12.30 -3.88 -8.96
C ARG A 168 -12.28 -3.69 -7.46
N VAL A 169 -12.02 -2.48 -6.96
CA VAL A 169 -12.07 -2.18 -5.51
C VAL A 169 -13.45 -2.46 -4.93
N GLN A 170 -14.53 -2.05 -5.61
CA GLN A 170 -15.89 -2.39 -5.17
C GLN A 170 -16.15 -3.90 -5.12
N SER A 171 -15.63 -4.67 -6.08
CA SER A 171 -15.70 -6.13 -6.03
C SER A 171 -14.90 -6.70 -4.87
N LEU A 172 -13.66 -6.23 -4.63
CA LEU A 172 -12.84 -6.65 -3.49
C LEU A 172 -13.54 -6.35 -2.14
N LEU A 173 -14.19 -5.20 -2.02
CA LEU A 173 -14.99 -4.85 -0.83
C LEU A 173 -16.18 -5.80 -0.63
N ARG A 174 -16.77 -6.33 -1.72
CA ARG A 174 -17.87 -7.32 -1.63
C ARG A 174 -17.37 -8.73 -1.36
N GLU A 175 -16.24 -9.10 -1.97
CA GLU A 175 -15.59 -10.41 -1.83
C GLU A 175 -15.03 -10.64 -0.42
N ALA A 176 -14.70 -9.57 0.31
CA ALA A 176 -14.21 -9.64 1.69
C ALA A 176 -15.27 -10.11 2.72
N ASP A 177 -16.52 -10.38 2.29
CA ASP A 177 -17.67 -10.92 3.04
C ASP A 177 -18.07 -10.18 4.34
N ASN A 178 -17.35 -9.13 4.68
CA ASN A 178 -17.73 -8.14 5.67
C ASN A 178 -18.49 -7.04 4.92
N PHE A 179 -19.83 -7.08 4.96
CA PHE A 179 -20.69 -5.94 4.60
C PHE A 179 -20.52 -4.79 5.61
N GLU A 180 -19.28 -4.41 5.88
CA GLU A 180 -18.94 -3.23 6.64
C GLU A 180 -19.31 -2.02 5.80
N GLU A 181 -20.51 -1.49 6.08
CA GLU A 181 -21.01 -0.24 5.51
C GLU A 181 -19.95 0.87 5.62
N THR A 182 -19.17 0.84 6.70
CA THR A 182 -18.00 1.69 6.97
C THR A 182 -16.97 1.67 5.83
N GLY A 183 -16.63 0.51 5.26
CA GLY A 183 -15.66 0.42 4.16
C GLY A 183 -16.18 1.08 2.87
N GLN A 184 -17.46 0.86 2.55
CA GLN A 184 -18.11 1.49 1.40
C GLN A 184 -18.28 3.01 1.59
N GLU A 185 -18.62 3.46 2.80
CA GLU A 185 -18.70 4.87 3.17
C GLU A 185 -17.35 5.58 3.07
N ARG A 186 -16.28 4.92 3.53
CA ARG A 186 -14.91 5.41 3.41
C ARG A 186 -14.50 5.55 1.95
N LEU A 187 -14.80 4.55 1.10
CA LEU A 187 -14.55 4.64 -0.33
C LEU A 187 -15.30 5.82 -0.97
N ARG A 188 -16.60 5.99 -0.65
CA ARG A 188 -17.40 7.12 -1.17
C ARG A 188 -16.82 8.47 -0.75
N SER A 189 -16.39 8.58 0.50
CA SER A 189 -15.75 9.80 1.03
C SER A 189 -14.44 10.11 0.29
N ALA A 190 -13.59 9.10 0.06
CA ALA A 190 -12.34 9.27 -0.67
C ALA A 190 -12.57 9.67 -2.15
N ILE A 191 -13.59 9.12 -2.80
CA ILE A 191 -14.00 9.53 -4.15
C ILE A 191 -14.46 10.99 -4.15
N GLY A 192 -15.31 11.38 -3.19
CA GLY A 192 -15.78 12.75 -3.04
C GLY A 192 -14.62 13.73 -2.90
N GLU A 193 -13.65 13.40 -2.04
CA GLU A 193 -12.46 14.22 -1.85
C GLU A 193 -11.60 14.31 -3.12
N ALA A 194 -11.36 13.19 -3.80
CA ALA A 194 -10.61 13.16 -5.07
C ALA A 194 -11.28 13.99 -6.17
N VAL A 195 -12.61 14.08 -6.16
CA VAL A 195 -13.40 14.90 -7.07
C VAL A 195 -13.29 16.39 -6.71
N LEU A 196 -13.37 16.73 -5.42
CA LEU A 196 -13.34 18.12 -4.96
C LEU A 196 -11.96 18.77 -5.04
N THR A 197 -10.90 17.98 -4.87
CA THR A 197 -9.51 18.46 -4.82
C THR A 197 -8.80 18.46 -6.18
N SER A 198 -9.50 18.11 -7.26
CA SER A 198 -8.93 18.14 -8.60
C SER A 198 -9.88 18.78 -9.61
N GLU A 199 -9.41 19.83 -10.28
CA GLU A 199 -10.17 20.51 -11.34
C GLU A 199 -10.41 19.60 -12.57
N PHE A 200 -9.65 18.49 -12.71
CA PHE A 200 -9.70 17.57 -13.85
C PHE A 200 -10.52 16.28 -13.60
N SER A 201 -10.82 15.92 -12.35
CA SER A 201 -11.37 14.60 -11.99
C SER A 201 -12.88 14.49 -12.19
N PHE A 202 -13.64 15.59 -12.12
CA PHE A 202 -15.10 15.54 -12.29
C PHE A 202 -15.52 15.21 -13.74
N SER A 203 -14.98 15.90 -14.73
CA SER A 203 -15.28 15.64 -16.15
C SER A 203 -14.88 14.23 -16.56
N ARG A 204 -13.74 13.76 -16.06
CA ARG A 204 -13.23 12.41 -16.31
C ARG A 204 -14.05 11.32 -15.59
N TYR A 205 -14.44 11.52 -14.33
CA TYR A 205 -15.34 10.61 -13.62
C TYR A 205 -16.68 10.46 -14.36
N MET A 206 -17.19 11.57 -14.93
CA MET A 206 -18.38 11.57 -15.77
C MET A 206 -18.15 10.89 -17.14
N GLU A 207 -16.97 11.03 -17.74
CA GLU A 207 -16.57 10.32 -18.97
C GLU A 207 -16.41 8.82 -18.75
N GLU A 208 -15.81 8.39 -17.65
CA GLU A 208 -15.77 6.98 -17.28
C GLU A 208 -17.17 6.44 -17.04
N ARG A 209 -18.02 7.19 -16.32
CA ARG A 209 -19.42 6.83 -16.13
C ARG A 209 -20.19 6.74 -17.46
N ARG A 210 -19.87 7.59 -18.44
CA ARG A 210 -20.44 7.51 -19.81
C ARG A 210 -19.88 6.35 -20.62
N ALA A 211 -18.58 6.07 -20.51
CA ALA A 211 -17.91 4.97 -21.19
C ALA A 211 -18.35 3.60 -20.65
N ARG A 212 -18.82 3.52 -19.39
CA ARG A 212 -19.44 2.34 -18.76
C ARG A 212 -20.77 1.89 -19.40
N LEU A 213 -21.35 2.69 -20.29
CA LEU A 213 -22.51 2.28 -21.08
C LEU A 213 -22.13 1.47 -22.32
N LYS A 214 -20.84 1.21 -22.57
CA LYS A 214 -20.37 0.43 -23.72
C LYS A 214 -20.08 -1.04 -23.34
N PRO A 215 -20.60 -2.03 -24.09
CA PRO A 215 -20.55 -3.45 -23.70
C PRO A 215 -19.17 -4.14 -23.73
N ASP A 216 -18.13 -3.50 -24.26
CA ASP A 216 -16.94 -4.14 -24.83
C ASP A 216 -15.60 -3.71 -24.20
N ARG A 217 -15.59 -3.21 -22.96
CA ARG A 217 -14.41 -2.52 -22.41
C ARG A 217 -13.45 -3.38 -21.56
N VAL A 218 -12.14 -3.19 -21.81
CA VAL A 218 -11.00 -3.63 -20.99
C VAL A 218 -10.49 -2.46 -20.10
N PRO A 219 -10.17 -2.66 -18.81
CA PRO A 219 -9.68 -1.61 -17.90
C PRO A 219 -8.36 -0.96 -18.35
N VAL A 220 -8.18 0.34 -18.04
CA VAL A 220 -7.09 1.18 -18.56
C VAL A 220 -5.70 0.72 -18.07
N TRP A 221 -5.57 0.20 -16.85
CA TRP A 221 -4.30 -0.29 -16.31
C TRP A 221 -3.79 -1.57 -17.01
N ARG A 222 -4.69 -2.43 -17.53
CA ARG A 222 -4.30 -3.60 -18.34
C ARG A 222 -3.67 -3.19 -19.67
N LEU A 223 -4.10 -2.08 -20.25
CA LEU A 223 -3.51 -1.52 -21.46
C LEU A 223 -2.11 -0.96 -21.19
N ARG A 224 -1.87 -0.44 -19.98
CA ARG A 224 -0.57 0.13 -19.57
C ARG A 224 0.47 -0.95 -19.27
N ASN A 225 0.08 -2.03 -18.59
CA ASN A 225 0.96 -3.17 -18.34
C ASN A 225 1.35 -3.94 -19.61
N GLN A 226 0.54 -3.87 -20.68
CA GLN A 226 0.93 -4.38 -22.00
C GLN A 226 1.95 -3.44 -22.67
N ALA A 227 1.70 -2.13 -22.63
CA ALA A 227 2.64 -1.14 -23.18
C ALA A 227 4.01 -1.13 -22.49
N GLU A 228 4.09 -1.44 -21.19
CA GLU A 228 5.36 -1.56 -20.44
C GLU A 228 6.07 -2.92 -20.62
N LYS A 229 5.38 -3.94 -21.15
CA LYS A 229 5.99 -5.25 -21.50
C LYS A 229 6.43 -5.35 -22.96
N ASP A 230 5.86 -4.52 -23.83
CA ASP A 230 6.12 -4.52 -25.27
C ASP A 230 7.15 -3.44 -25.70
N GLY A 231 7.81 -2.76 -24.75
CA GLY A 231 8.88 -1.77 -24.97
C GLY A 231 10.17 -2.15 -24.27
#